data_AF-A0A1I2RKW7-F1
#
_entry.id   AF-A0A1I2RKW7-F1
#
_cell.length_a   1.000
_cell.length_b   1.000
_cell.length_c   1.000
_cell.angle_alpha   90.00
_cell.angle_beta   90.00
_cell.angle_gamma   90.00
#
_symmetry.space_group_name_H-M   'P 1'
#
loop_
_entity.id
_entity.type
_entity.pdbx_description
1 polymer ?
#
loop_
_entity_poly.entity_id
_entity_poly.type
_entity_poly.pdbx_seq_one_letter_code
_entity_poly.pdbx_strand_id
1 'polypeptide(L)' 'MVNSEEEEKLAGGNVSNVYRFEDTVRREIKPVSLKIHRLLQHLESKGFNYAPKFLGIDEKIGRYYPSLKEKLEITL' A
#
# COMPACT_ATOMS: atom_id res chain seq x y z
N MET A 1 15.20 15.67 16.14
CA MET A 1 14.19 14.59 16.14
C MET A 1 13.88 14.32 14.69
N VAL A 2 14.00 13.08 14.23
CA VAL A 2 13.99 12.75 12.80
C VAL A 2 12.56 12.92 12.27
N ASN A 3 12.31 13.98 11.51
CA ASN A 3 11.10 14.12 10.70
C ASN A 3 11.05 12.90 9.78
N SER A 4 10.12 11.99 10.01
CA SER A 4 9.96 10.78 9.22
C SER A 4 8.54 10.73 8.65
N GLU A 5 8.18 11.80 7.95
CA GLU A 5 7.05 11.81 7.00
C GLU A 5 7.41 11.09 5.67
N GLU A 6 8.51 10.32 5.66
CA GLU A 6 9.02 9.63 4.47
C GLU A 6 8.60 8.15 4.48
N GLU A 7 8.11 7.68 3.34
CA GLU A 7 7.80 6.27 3.12
C GLU A 7 9.09 5.42 3.13
N GLU A 8 9.12 4.39 3.97
CA GLU A 8 10.22 3.42 4.02
C GLU A 8 9.88 2.21 3.14
N LYS A 9 10.75 1.87 2.18
CA LYS A 9 10.63 0.60 1.45
C LYS A 9 11.03 -0.56 2.35
N LEU A 10 10.11 -1.48 2.62
CA LEU A 10 10.40 -2.68 3.40
C LEU A 10 11.14 -3.71 2.54
N ALA A 11 12.19 -4.31 3.09
CA ALA A 11 12.96 -5.37 2.44
C ALA A 11 12.21 -6.72 2.36
N GLY A 12 11.05 -6.83 3.02
CA GLY A 12 10.24 -8.06 3.08
C GLY A 12 9.21 -8.17 1.96
N GLY A 13 8.78 -9.41 1.69
CA GLY A 13 7.77 -9.75 0.68
C GLY A 13 8.34 -10.58 -0.46
N ASN A 14 7.59 -11.60 -0.89
CA ASN A 14 8.07 -12.54 -1.93
C ASN A 14 7.79 -12.06 -3.36
N VAL A 15 6.74 -11.24 -3.57
CA VAL A 15 6.18 -10.99 -4.91
C VAL A 15 5.83 -9.52 -5.19
N SER A 16 5.84 -8.64 -4.18
CA SER A 16 5.42 -7.25 -4.33
C SER A 16 6.28 -6.31 -3.50
N ASN A 17 6.50 -5.10 -4.02
CA ASN A 17 7.05 -4.01 -3.21
C ASN A 17 6.06 -3.64 -2.10
N VAL A 18 6.59 -3.41 -0.90
CA VAL A 18 5.82 -3.04 0.29
C VAL A 18 6.49 -1.83 0.90
N TYR A 19 5.70 -0.82 1.23
CA TYR A 19 6.17 0.42 1.83
C TYR A 19 5.50 0.59 3.20
N ARG A 20 6.24 1.10 4.18
CA ARG A 20 5.71 1.52 5.46
C ARG A 20 5.58 3.04 5.45
N PHE A 21 4.45 3.53 5.92
CA PHE A 21 4.22 4.94 6.19
C PHE A 21 3.60 5.04 7.57
N GLU A 22 4.34 5.63 8.51
CA GLU A 22 4.01 5.62 9.93
C GLU A 22 3.72 4.17 10.40
N ASP A 23 2.53 3.94 10.97
CA ASP A 23 2.07 2.63 11.45
C ASP A 23 1.33 1.81 10.40
N THR A 24 1.27 2.29 9.15
CA THR A 24 0.52 1.66 8.06
C THR A 24 1.44 1.05 7.01
N VAL A 25 0.90 0.07 6.28
CA VAL A 25 1.60 -0.58 5.17
C VAL A 25 0.86 -0.29 3.87
N ARG A 26 1.59 0.23 2.89
CA ARG A 26 1.12 0.58 1.56
C ARG A 26 1.63 -0.43 0.53
N ARG A 27 0.78 -0.77 -0.43
CA ARG A 27 1.06 -1.75 -1.49
C ARG A 27 0.52 -1.27 -2.82
N GLU A 28 1.19 -1.69 -3.90
CA GLU A 28 0.73 -1.43 -5.27
C GLU A 28 -0.64 -2.07 -5.53
N ILE A 29 -1.50 -1.35 -6.26
CA ILE A 29 -2.80 -1.85 -6.69
C ILE A 29 -2.62 -2.64 -7.98
N LYS A 30 -3.01 -3.92 -7.94
CA LYS A 30 -3.05 -4.84 -9.08
C LYS A 30 -4.51 -5.22 -9.37
N PRO A 31 -4.85 -5.76 -10.54
CA PRO A 31 -6.22 -6.21 -10.82
C PRO A 31 -6.79 -7.19 -9.78
N VAL A 32 -5.94 -8.00 -9.14
CA VAL A 32 -6.33 -8.93 -8.07
C VAL A 32 -6.57 -8.24 -6.71
N SER A 33 -6.05 -7.02 -6.50
CA SER A 33 -6.14 -6.31 -5.22
C SER A 33 -7.58 -6.08 -4.78
N LEU A 34 -8.51 -5.84 -5.71
CA LEU A 34 -9.93 -5.67 -5.38
C LEU A 34 -10.53 -6.90 -4.68
N LYS A 35 -10.13 -8.12 -5.09
CA LYS A 35 -10.58 -9.36 -4.44
C LYS A 35 -10.01 -9.47 -3.03
N ILE A 36 -8.75 -9.07 -2.85
CA ILE A 36 -8.08 -9.07 -1.54
C ILE A 36 -8.74 -8.05 -0.60
N HIS A 37 -9.05 -6.84 -1.08
CA HIS A 37 -9.74 -5.82 -0.27
C HIS A 37 -11.08 -6.34 0.24
N ARG A 38 -11.89 -6.93 -0.65
CA ARG A 38 -13.19 -7.54 -0.29
C ARG A 38 -13.03 -8.66 0.73
N LEU A 39 -12.00 -9.50 0.59
CA LEU A 39 -11.72 -10.57 1.56
C LEU A 39 -11.36 -10.01 2.93
N LEU A 40 -10.45 -9.03 3.01
CA LEU A 40 -10.06 -8.43 4.29
C LEU A 40 -11.22 -7.72 4.98
N GLN A 41 -12.04 -6.97 4.22
CA GLN A 41 -13.27 -6.35 4.73
C GLN A 41 -14.26 -7.38 5.25
N HIS A 42 -14.41 -8.52 4.54
CA HIS A 42 -15.27 -9.60 5.00
C HIS A 42 -14.77 -10.19 6.32
N LEU A 43 -13.47 -10.48 6.43
CA LEU A 43 -12.86 -11.01 7.66
C LEU A 43 -13.05 -10.04 8.84
N GLU A 44 -12.84 -8.75 8.62
CA GLU A 44 -13.08 -7.72 9.65
C GLU A 44 -14.56 -7.69 10.06
N SER A 45 -15.49 -7.73 9.11
CA SER A 45 -16.95 -7.78 9.40
C SER A 45 -17.38 -9.01 10.21
N LYS A 46 -16.58 -10.08 10.20
CA LYS A 46 -16.78 -11.30 10.99
C LYS A 46 -16.04 -11.28 12.34
N GLY A 47 -15.36 -10.18 12.67
CA GLY A 47 -14.58 -10.05 13.91
C GLY A 47 -13.29 -10.88 13.90
N PHE A 48 -12.79 -11.26 12.73
CA PHE A 48 -11.57 -12.06 12.62
C PHE A 48 -10.32 -11.19 12.77
N ASN A 49 -9.76 -11.14 13.98
CA ASN A 49 -8.66 -10.25 14.34
C ASN A 49 -7.25 -10.75 13.96
N TYR A 50 -7.14 -11.95 13.36
CA TYR A 50 -5.85 -12.52 12.96
C TYR A 50 -5.45 -12.17 11.51
N ALA A 51 -6.28 -11.39 10.81
CA ALA A 51 -5.97 -10.88 9.49
C ALA A 51 -5.66 -9.37 9.54
N PRO A 52 -4.86 -8.85 8.59
CA PRO A 52 -4.70 -7.41 8.42
C PRO A 52 -6.02 -6.71 8.11
N LYS A 53 -6.15 -5.46 8.57
CA LYS A 53 -7.30 -4.61 8.23
C LYS A 53 -7.04 -3.85 6.94
N PHE A 54 -8.09 -3.70 6.13
CA PHE A 54 -8.02 -2.87 4.93
C PHE A 54 -8.41 -1.44 5.30
N LEU A 55 -7.44 -0.52 5.27
CA LEU A 55 -7.64 0.88 5.70
C LEU A 55 -8.17 1.80 4.60
N GLY A 56 -8.09 1.38 3.33
CA GLY A 56 -8.52 2.18 2.18
C GLY A 56 -7.48 2.22 1.07
N ILE A 57 -7.71 3.11 0.09
CA ILE A 57 -6.79 3.38 -1.01
C ILE A 57 -6.35 4.84 -0.86
N ASP A 58 -5.04 5.07 -0.90
CA ASP A 58 -4.48 6.42 -0.89
C ASP A 58 -4.65 7.06 -2.28
N GLU A 59 -5.27 8.23 -2.35
CA GLU A 59 -5.48 9.00 -3.58
C GLU A 59 -4.16 9.40 -4.25
N LYS A 60 -3.05 9.56 -3.50
CA LYS A 60 -1.72 9.82 -4.05
C LYS A 60 -1.07 8.59 -4.71
N ILE A 61 -1.53 7.38 -4.40
CA ILE A 61 -0.85 6.13 -4.78
C ILE A 61 -1.80 5.21 -5.54
N GLY A 62 -2.23 5.68 -6.71
CA GLY A 62 -2.72 4.83 -7.81
C GLY A 62 -1.57 4.22 -8.63
N ARG A 63 -0.49 3.73 -8.00
CA ARG A 63 0.74 3.38 -8.75
C ARG A 63 0.60 2.05 -9.51
N TYR A 64 0.35 2.19 -10.80
CA TYR A 64 0.64 1.21 -11.85
C TYR A 64 2.12 1.36 -12.25
N TYR A 65 2.93 0.31 -12.16
CA TYR A 65 4.28 0.30 -12.71
C TYR A 65 4.38 -0.68 -13.88
N PRO A 66 4.48 -0.18 -15.12
CA PRO A 66 5.31 -0.78 -16.14
C PRO A 66 6.51 0.15 -16.34
N SER A 67 7.69 -0.27 -15.85
CA SER A 67 9.01 0.22 -16.26
C SER A 67 9.22 1.75 -16.39
N LEU A 68 10.01 2.30 -15.47
CA LEU A 68 11.04 3.33 -15.74
C LEU A 68 10.92 4.08 -17.07
N LYS A 69 10.03 5.07 -17.19
CA LYS A 69 10.28 6.23 -18.04
C LYS A 69 9.73 7.49 -17.39
N GLU A 70 10.68 8.41 -17.21
CA GLU A 70 10.50 9.85 -17.14
C GLU A 70 9.89 10.42 -15.86
N LYS A 71 10.82 10.95 -15.05
CA LYS A 71 10.73 12.22 -14.32
C LYS A 71 9.47 13.02 -14.65
N LEU A 72 8.63 13.24 -13.66
CA LEU A 72 7.76 14.41 -13.64
C LEU A 72 7.95 15.08 -12.28
N GLU A 73 8.87 16.05 -12.26
CA GLU A 73 8.85 17.15 -11.31
C GLU A 73 7.55 17.92 -11.53
N ILE A 74 6.73 18.09 -10.51
CA ILE A 74 5.82 19.24 -10.43
C ILE A 74 5.81 19.74 -8.98
N THR A 75 6.37 20.93 -8.84
CA THR A 75 6.44 21.82 -7.69
C THR A 75 5.09 22.52 -7.46
N LEU A 76 4.66 22.62 -6.20
CA LEU A 76 4.39 23.86 -5.43
C LEU A 76 4.19 23.49 -3.95
#